data_AF-A0A0D7B969-F1
#
_entry.id   AF-A0A0D7B969-F1
#
_cell.length_a   1.000
_cell.length_b   1.000
_cell.length_c   1.000
_cell.angle_alpha   90.00
_cell.angle_beta   90.00
_cell.angle_gamma   90.00
#
_symmetry.space_group_name_H-M   'P 1'
#
loop_
_entity.id
_entity.type
_entity.pdbx_description
1 polymer ?
#
loop_
_entity_poly.entity_id
_entity_poly.type
_entity_poly.pdbx_seq_one_letter_code
_entity_poly.pdbx_strand_id
1 'polypeptide(L)'
;MSSTTASALERRVVRKIDLLLMPVLTVAYGLQFYDKAVLGSASVFGIIDDLGLSTTINGVTSTKRYSTANAAFYYGYIVGVLPIALLLQRLPLVRALAGFIFIWGLVCLLTITVTGYGGLVAQRIFLGITESAVSPGFVALTALWYTKDEQAARLGIWYAATGLFSMFSGVVNYGISHSHGTLATWKYMYIFAGSWTMLWCNAAVRRVRSRASLTKSIGG
;
A
#
# COMPACT_ATOMS: atom_id res chain seq x y z
N MET A 1 45.65 1.04 6.91
CA MET A 1 44.35 1.73 6.85
C MET A 1 43.39 0.97 7.75
N SER A 2 43.03 1.54 8.91
CA SER A 2 42.48 0.80 10.06
C SER A 2 41.02 0.42 9.87
N SER A 3 40.67 -0.81 10.28
CA SER A 3 39.32 -1.40 10.30
C SER A 3 38.26 -0.50 10.97
N THR A 4 38.65 0.38 11.88
CA THR A 4 37.78 1.37 12.55
C THR A 4 37.26 2.46 11.61
N THR A 5 38.04 2.88 10.60
CA THR A 5 37.60 3.88 9.62
C THR A 5 36.61 3.29 8.62
N ALA A 6 36.79 2.01 8.26
CA ALA A 6 35.87 1.26 7.43
C ALA A 6 34.49 1.12 8.10
N SER A 7 34.43 0.76 9.39
CA SER A 7 33.16 0.60 10.12
C SER A 7 32.42 1.93 10.35
N ALA A 8 33.14 3.04 10.54
CA ALA A 8 32.53 4.36 10.66
C ALA A 8 31.95 4.87 9.33
N LEU A 9 32.64 4.59 8.21
CA LEU A 9 32.17 4.93 6.87
C LEU A 9 30.94 4.09 6.49
N GLU A 10 30.98 2.79 6.77
CA GLU A 10 29.86 1.86 6.57
C GLU A 10 28.60 2.32 7.33
N ARG A 11 28.72 2.62 8.63
CA ARG A 11 27.60 3.17 9.43
C ARG A 11 27.05 4.48 8.85
N ARG A 12 27.90 5.34 8.29
CA ARG A 12 27.46 6.60 7.67
C ARG A 12 26.70 6.34 6.36
N VAL A 13 27.11 5.34 5.58
CA VAL A 13 26.42 4.92 4.35
C VAL A 13 25.06 4.31 4.69
N VAL A 14 25.01 3.36 5.63
CA VAL A 14 23.76 2.72 6.09
C VAL A 14 22.78 3.77 6.60
N ARG A 15 23.21 4.72 7.44
CA ARG A 15 22.35 5.82 7.90
C ARG A 15 21.79 6.69 6.76
N LYS A 16 22.58 6.94 5.70
CA LYS A 16 22.10 7.69 4.54
C LYS A 16 21.05 6.90 3.75
N ILE A 17 21.24 5.58 3.63
CA ILE A 17 20.29 4.68 2.98
C ILE A 17 19.00 4.60 3.82
N ASP A 18 19.12 4.43 5.13
CA ASP A 18 18.00 4.40 6.07
C ASP A 18 17.13 5.65 5.96
N LEU A 19 17.76 6.83 6.00
CA LEU A 19 17.06 8.12 5.91
C LEU A 19 16.32 8.33 4.57
N LEU A 20 16.65 7.55 3.54
CA LEU A 20 15.99 7.60 2.24
C LEU A 20 14.94 6.50 2.09
N LEU A 21 15.31 5.24 2.31
CA LEU A 21 14.49 4.07 2.02
C LEU A 21 13.48 3.79 3.13
N MET A 22 13.86 3.92 4.40
CA MET A 22 12.97 3.52 5.49
C MET A 22 11.69 4.36 5.56
N PRO A 23 11.72 5.70 5.47
CA PRO A 23 10.49 6.49 5.42
C PRO A 23 9.60 6.10 4.23
N VAL A 24 10.21 5.83 3.07
CA VAL A 24 9.50 5.43 1.84
C VAL A 24 8.75 4.11 2.04
N LEU A 25 9.45 3.09 2.56
CA LEU A 25 8.90 1.77 2.81
C LEU A 25 7.84 1.80 3.92
N THR A 26 8.14 2.43 5.05
CA THR A 26 7.23 2.53 6.19
C THR A 26 5.90 3.19 5.80
N VAL A 27 5.92 4.32 5.10
CA VAL A 27 4.66 4.99 4.71
C VAL A 27 3.94 4.19 3.63
N ALA A 28 4.63 3.65 2.63
CA ALA A 28 3.97 2.88 1.59
C ALA A 28 3.31 1.61 2.13
N TYR A 29 3.97 0.92 3.07
CA TYR A 29 3.39 -0.25 3.76
C TYR A 29 2.27 0.15 4.72
N GLY A 30 2.39 1.29 5.38
CA GLY A 30 1.32 1.89 6.18
C GLY A 30 0.06 2.16 5.34
N LEU A 31 0.23 2.75 4.16
CA LEU A 31 -0.88 3.00 3.23
C LEU A 31 -1.53 1.73 2.73
N GLN A 32 -0.77 0.64 2.64
CA GLN A 32 -1.29 -0.67 2.28
C GLN A 32 -2.30 -1.18 3.31
N PHE A 33 -2.06 -0.88 4.59
CA PHE A 33 -2.97 -1.24 5.66
C PHE A 33 -4.13 -0.25 5.80
N TYR A 34 -3.89 1.03 5.52
CA TYR A 34 -4.96 2.02 5.41
C TYR A 34 -6.01 1.58 4.37
N ASP A 35 -5.58 1.15 3.18
CA ASP A 35 -6.49 0.69 2.12
C ASP A 35 -7.34 -0.53 2.55
N LYS A 36 -6.74 -1.49 3.26
CA LYS A 36 -7.50 -2.62 3.85
C LYS A 36 -8.51 -2.15 4.90
N ALA A 37 -8.12 -1.21 5.75
CA ALA A 37 -8.99 -0.65 6.79
C ALA A 37 -10.15 0.18 6.20
N VAL A 38 -9.94 0.81 5.04
CA VAL A 38 -10.93 1.69 4.43
C VAL A 38 -12.22 0.96 4.06
N LEU A 39 -12.16 -0.32 3.68
CA LEU A 39 -13.38 -1.12 3.44
C LEU A 39 -14.20 -1.29 4.72
N GLY A 40 -13.50 -1.59 5.82
CA GLY A 40 -14.12 -1.71 7.15
C GLY A 40 -14.79 -0.42 7.57
N SER A 41 -14.15 0.73 7.39
CA SER A 41 -14.77 2.03 7.66
C SER A 41 -15.95 2.30 6.72
N ALA A 42 -15.77 2.09 5.41
CA ALA A 42 -16.82 2.27 4.41
C ALA A 42 -18.10 1.44 4.71
N SER A 43 -17.95 0.27 5.34
CA SER A 43 -19.07 -0.58 5.77
C SER A 43 -20.06 0.13 6.70
N VAL A 44 -19.56 1.05 7.54
CA VAL A 44 -20.37 1.86 8.47
C VAL A 44 -20.90 3.14 7.80
N PHE A 45 -20.27 3.57 6.71
CA PHE A 45 -20.58 4.80 5.99
C PHE A 45 -21.30 4.56 4.64
N GLY A 46 -22.16 3.54 4.60
CA GLY A 46 -23.17 3.36 3.55
C GLY A 46 -22.78 2.49 2.35
N ILE A 47 -21.57 1.94 2.28
CA ILE A 47 -21.18 1.10 1.12
C ILE A 47 -21.99 -0.21 1.03
N ILE A 48 -22.48 -0.73 2.18
CA ILE A 48 -23.28 -1.96 2.23
C ILE A 48 -24.62 -1.74 1.51
N ASP A 49 -25.26 -0.63 1.80
CA ASP A 49 -26.58 -0.30 1.26
C ASP A 49 -26.46 0.15 -0.19
N ASP A 50 -25.48 1.03 -0.50
CA ASP A 50 -25.26 1.55 -1.86
C ASP A 50 -24.96 0.45 -2.89
N LEU A 51 -24.26 -0.62 -2.50
CA LEU A 51 -23.82 -1.69 -3.41
C LEU A 51 -24.61 -3.00 -3.25
N GLY A 52 -25.62 -3.04 -2.38
CA GLY A 52 -26.43 -4.23 -2.13
C GLY A 52 -25.63 -5.42 -1.59
N LEU A 53 -24.73 -5.15 -0.62
CA LEU A 53 -23.83 -6.13 0.00
C LEU A 53 -24.45 -6.89 1.18
N SER A 54 -25.67 -6.52 1.57
CA SER A 54 -26.53 -7.29 2.46
C SER A 54 -27.64 -7.96 1.65
N THR A 55 -28.15 -9.09 2.13
CA THR A 55 -29.31 -9.76 1.55
C THR A 55 -30.20 -10.21 2.68
N THR A 56 -31.45 -9.75 2.67
CA THR A 56 -32.45 -10.14 3.67
C THR A 56 -33.33 -11.23 3.09
N ILE A 57 -33.31 -12.41 3.70
CA ILE A 57 -34.18 -13.54 3.34
C ILE A 57 -34.94 -13.93 4.60
N ASN A 58 -36.27 -13.96 4.53
CA ASN A 58 -37.16 -14.32 5.64
C ASN A 58 -36.92 -13.52 6.94
N GLY A 59 -36.67 -12.21 6.82
CA GLY A 59 -36.40 -11.34 7.98
C GLY A 59 -34.99 -11.45 8.57
N VAL A 60 -34.13 -12.32 8.02
CA VAL A 60 -32.74 -12.47 8.44
C VAL A 60 -31.82 -11.77 7.44
N THR A 61 -31.11 -10.74 7.90
CA THR A 61 -30.13 -10.01 7.08
C THR A 61 -28.77 -10.70 7.12
N SER A 62 -28.31 -11.19 5.97
CA SER A 62 -26.99 -11.78 5.79
C SER A 62 -26.04 -10.80 5.10
N THR A 63 -24.83 -10.64 5.64
CA THR A 63 -23.73 -9.84 5.05
C THR A 63 -22.74 -10.71 4.27
N LYS A 64 -23.17 -11.89 3.81
CA LYS A 64 -22.31 -12.84 3.07
C LYS A 64 -21.66 -12.21 1.84
N ARG A 65 -22.36 -11.32 1.12
CA ARG A 65 -21.81 -10.60 -0.04
C ARG A 65 -20.68 -9.66 0.37
N TYR A 66 -20.84 -8.88 1.45
CA TYR A 66 -19.74 -8.06 2.00
C TYR A 66 -18.53 -8.92 2.36
N SER A 67 -18.73 -10.02 3.10
CA SER A 67 -17.64 -10.93 3.47
C SER A 67 -16.95 -11.56 2.25
N THR A 68 -17.73 -11.95 1.23
CA THR A 68 -17.19 -12.51 -0.01
C THR A 68 -16.41 -11.48 -0.81
N ALA A 69 -16.88 -10.23 -0.89
CA ALA A 69 -16.15 -9.14 -1.54
C ALA A 69 -14.83 -8.84 -0.81
N ASN A 70 -14.83 -8.87 0.53
CA ASN A 70 -13.60 -8.73 1.31
C ASN A 70 -12.63 -9.91 1.05
N ALA A 71 -13.15 -11.15 1.01
CA ALA A 71 -12.35 -12.34 0.70
C ALA A 71 -11.78 -12.33 -0.73
N ALA A 72 -12.51 -11.75 -1.69
CA ALA A 72 -12.11 -11.68 -3.10
C ALA A 72 -10.76 -10.97 -3.31
N PHE A 73 -10.43 -10.03 -2.42
CA PHE A 73 -9.10 -9.42 -2.37
C PHE A 73 -8.00 -10.48 -2.21
N TYR A 74 -8.16 -11.40 -1.24
CA TYR A 74 -7.16 -12.43 -0.97
C TYR A 74 -7.06 -13.46 -2.09
N TYR A 75 -8.15 -13.74 -2.80
CA TYR A 75 -8.10 -14.57 -4.00
C TYR A 75 -7.23 -13.94 -5.08
N GLY A 76 -7.45 -12.65 -5.37
CA GLY A 76 -6.59 -11.90 -6.28
C GLY A 76 -5.14 -11.85 -5.81
N TYR A 77 -4.91 -11.66 -4.51
CA TYR A 77 -3.58 -11.61 -3.92
C TYR A 77 -2.82 -12.93 -4.08
N ILE A 78 -3.45 -14.07 -3.79
CA ILE A 78 -2.82 -15.40 -3.93
C ILE A 78 -2.47 -15.68 -5.39
N VAL A 79 -3.37 -15.33 -6.32
CA VAL A 79 -3.11 -15.49 -7.76
C VAL A 79 -1.97 -14.57 -8.22
N GLY A 80 -1.91 -13.33 -7.72
CA GLY A 80 -0.91 -12.33 -8.11
C GLY A 80 0.47 -12.54 -7.50
N VAL A 81 0.57 -13.03 -6.26
CA VAL A 81 1.82 -12.97 -5.49
C VAL A 81 2.96 -13.74 -6.14
N LEU A 82 2.72 -14.97 -6.62
CA LEU A 82 3.74 -15.80 -7.28
C LEU A 82 4.19 -15.22 -8.62
N PRO A 83 3.29 -14.95 -9.60
CA PRO A 83 3.72 -14.44 -10.90
C PRO A 83 4.37 -13.06 -10.78
N ILE A 84 3.85 -12.18 -9.92
CA ILE A 84 4.42 -10.84 -9.73
C ILE A 84 5.76 -10.92 -9.00
N ALA A 85 5.93 -11.77 -7.99
CA ALA A 85 7.23 -11.95 -7.34
C ALA A 85 8.31 -12.41 -8.33
N LEU A 86 7.98 -13.36 -9.21
CA LEU A 86 8.89 -13.82 -10.28
C LEU A 86 9.18 -12.71 -11.30
N LEU A 87 8.18 -11.90 -11.65
CA LEU A 87 8.35 -10.76 -12.54
C LEU A 87 9.26 -9.67 -11.93
N LEU A 88 9.11 -9.40 -10.64
CA LEU A 88 9.95 -8.44 -9.90
C LEU A 88 11.42 -8.82 -9.86
N GLN A 89 11.75 -10.12 -9.96
CA GLN A 89 13.14 -10.58 -10.07
C GLN A 89 13.76 -10.29 -11.45
N ARG A 90 12.95 -10.20 -12.51
CA ARG A 90 13.42 -9.97 -13.89
C ARG A 90 13.43 -8.50 -14.29
N LEU A 91 12.61 -7.68 -13.64
CA LEU A 91 12.49 -6.26 -13.92
C LEU A 91 13.39 -5.41 -12.99
N PRO A 92 13.65 -4.13 -13.34
CA PRO A 92 14.28 -3.20 -12.41
C PRO A 92 13.38 -2.99 -11.18
N LEU A 93 13.71 -3.67 -10.08
CA LEU A 93 12.87 -3.82 -8.87
C LEU A 93 12.21 -2.51 -8.42
N VAL A 94 12.99 -1.43 -8.27
CA VAL A 94 12.49 -0.12 -7.81
C VAL A 94 11.46 0.47 -8.78
N ARG A 95 11.69 0.37 -10.09
CA ARG A 95 10.78 0.93 -11.10
C ARG A 95 9.51 0.10 -11.21
N ALA A 96 9.65 -1.23 -11.19
CA ALA A 96 8.52 -2.14 -11.22
C ALA A 96 7.63 -1.94 -10.00
N LEU A 97 8.21 -1.88 -8.79
CA LEU A 97 7.46 -1.61 -7.56
C LEU A 97 6.74 -0.28 -7.58
N ALA A 98 7.38 0.79 -8.04
CA ALA A 98 6.73 2.08 -8.18
C ALA A 98 5.53 2.01 -9.16
N GLY A 99 5.69 1.30 -10.29
CA GLY A 99 4.60 1.07 -11.24
C GLY A 99 3.42 0.33 -10.60
N PHE A 100 3.68 -0.77 -9.87
CA PHE A 100 2.63 -1.51 -9.17
C PHE A 100 1.93 -0.66 -8.10
N ILE A 101 2.67 0.11 -7.29
CA ILE A 101 2.08 1.00 -6.27
C ILE A 101 1.21 2.09 -6.91
N PHE A 102 1.63 2.63 -8.05
CA PHE A 102 0.84 3.63 -8.78
C PHE A 102 -0.45 3.03 -9.35
N ILE A 103 -0.36 1.84 -9.97
CA ILE A 103 -1.53 1.12 -10.49
C ILE A 103 -2.48 0.75 -9.34
N TRP A 104 -1.95 0.29 -8.21
CA TRP A 104 -2.73 0.01 -7.00
C TRP A 104 -3.51 1.25 -6.54
N GLY A 105 -2.86 2.41 -6.42
CA GLY A 105 -3.54 3.67 -6.07
C GLY A 105 -4.62 4.07 -7.08
N LEU A 106 -4.41 3.83 -8.37
CA LEU A 106 -5.42 4.04 -9.41
C LEU A 106 -6.61 3.09 -9.25
N VAL A 107 -6.37 1.81 -8.99
CA VAL A 107 -7.43 0.81 -8.75
C VAL A 107 -8.21 1.14 -7.47
N CYS A 108 -7.57 1.68 -6.43
CA CYS A 108 -8.26 2.23 -5.25
C CYS A 108 -9.20 3.37 -5.64
N LEU A 109 -8.75 4.34 -6.46
CA LEU A 109 -9.59 5.44 -6.93
C LEU A 109 -10.79 4.96 -7.73
N LEU A 110 -10.60 3.99 -8.62
CA LEU A 110 -11.67 3.43 -9.45
C LEU A 110 -12.76 2.71 -8.63
N THR A 111 -12.54 2.44 -7.34
CA THR A 111 -13.60 1.88 -6.46
C THR A 111 -14.85 2.76 -6.41
N ILE A 112 -14.71 4.08 -6.56
CA ILE A 112 -15.85 5.01 -6.49
C ILE A 112 -16.84 4.86 -7.65
N THR A 113 -16.40 4.27 -8.77
CA THR A 113 -17.24 4.03 -9.95
C THR A 113 -17.99 2.70 -9.89
N VAL A 114 -17.75 1.90 -8.85
CA VAL A 114 -18.46 0.64 -8.64
C VAL A 114 -19.90 0.93 -8.20
N THR A 115 -20.85 0.27 -8.85
CA THR A 115 -22.30 0.47 -8.64
C THR A 115 -23.02 -0.80 -8.17
N GLY A 116 -22.31 -1.89 -7.88
CA GLY A 116 -22.92 -3.07 -7.29
C GLY A 116 -21.94 -4.15 -6.85
N TYR A 117 -22.47 -5.20 -6.24
CA TYR A 117 -21.71 -6.32 -5.69
C TYR A 117 -20.70 -6.96 -6.67
N GLY A 118 -21.13 -7.28 -7.90
CA GLY A 118 -20.25 -7.90 -8.89
C GLY A 118 -19.06 -7.00 -9.28
N GLY A 119 -19.32 -5.70 -9.43
CA GLY A 119 -18.28 -4.72 -9.68
C GLY A 119 -17.30 -4.60 -8.51
N LEU A 120 -17.80 -4.67 -7.27
CA LEU A 120 -16.95 -4.62 -6.08
C LEU A 120 -16.05 -5.86 -5.99
N VAL A 121 -16.58 -7.05 -6.26
CA VAL A 121 -15.80 -8.30 -6.28
C VAL A 121 -14.70 -8.22 -7.34
N ALA A 122 -15.02 -7.78 -8.56
CA ALA A 122 -14.02 -7.62 -9.62
C ALA A 122 -12.94 -6.59 -9.22
N GLN A 123 -13.35 -5.43 -8.70
CA GLN A 123 -12.43 -4.40 -8.21
C GLN A 123 -11.49 -4.96 -7.13
N ARG A 124 -12.02 -5.74 -6.18
CA ARG A 124 -11.25 -6.37 -5.10
C ARG A 124 -10.21 -7.36 -5.60
N ILE A 125 -10.55 -8.14 -6.62
CA ILE A 125 -9.62 -9.09 -7.23
C ILE A 125 -8.46 -8.32 -7.89
N PHE A 126 -8.75 -7.30 -8.71
CA PHE A 126 -7.71 -6.49 -9.34
C PHE A 126 -6.84 -5.77 -8.31
N LEU A 127 -7.46 -5.24 -7.25
CA LEU A 127 -6.77 -4.63 -6.13
C LEU A 127 -5.78 -5.63 -5.50
N GLY A 128 -6.25 -6.83 -5.15
CA GLY A 128 -5.43 -7.90 -4.59
C GLY A 128 -4.26 -8.30 -5.49
N ILE A 129 -4.49 -8.43 -6.79
CA ILE A 129 -3.41 -8.73 -7.76
C ILE A 129 -2.36 -7.62 -7.73
N THR A 130 -2.77 -6.36 -7.86
CA THR A 130 -1.82 -5.23 -7.94
C THR A 130 -1.06 -5.01 -6.63
N GLU A 131 -1.71 -5.22 -5.50
CA GLU A 131 -1.14 -5.02 -4.17
C GLU A 131 -0.18 -6.15 -3.76
N SER A 132 -0.32 -7.33 -4.37
CA SER A 132 0.53 -8.50 -4.09
C SER A 132 2.02 -8.28 -4.39
N ALA A 133 2.37 -7.26 -5.19
CA ALA A 133 3.74 -6.88 -5.49
C ALA A 133 4.49 -6.29 -4.28
N VAL A 134 3.76 -5.63 -3.38
CA VAL A 134 4.34 -4.71 -2.37
C VAL A 134 5.16 -5.49 -1.34
N SER A 135 4.57 -6.50 -0.70
CA SER A 135 5.25 -7.30 0.33
C SER A 135 6.53 -8.00 -0.17
N PRO A 136 6.50 -8.82 -1.26
CA PRO A 136 7.71 -9.46 -1.75
C PRO A 136 8.72 -8.45 -2.30
N GLY A 137 8.27 -7.38 -2.93
CA GLY A 137 9.15 -6.34 -3.43
C GLY A 137 9.87 -5.56 -2.32
N PHE A 138 9.20 -5.31 -1.19
CA PHE A 138 9.80 -4.60 -0.05
C PHE A 138 10.82 -5.47 0.67
N VAL A 139 10.53 -6.77 0.81
CA VAL A 139 11.50 -7.75 1.31
C VAL A 139 12.71 -7.81 0.38
N ALA A 140 12.51 -7.94 -0.93
CA ALA A 140 13.59 -7.96 -1.91
C ALA A 140 14.40 -6.66 -1.91
N LEU A 141 13.74 -5.49 -1.77
CA LEU A 141 14.42 -4.21 -1.69
C LEU A 141 15.25 -4.11 -0.41
N THR A 142 14.71 -4.53 0.73
CA THR A 142 15.45 -4.56 1.99
C THR A 142 16.66 -5.50 1.87
N ALA A 143 16.50 -6.67 1.25
CA ALA A 143 17.59 -7.62 1.03
C ALA A 143 18.69 -7.10 0.09
N LEU A 144 18.37 -6.20 -0.84
CA LEU A 144 19.33 -5.61 -1.77
C LEU A 144 20.24 -4.56 -1.12
N TRP A 145 19.72 -3.81 -0.14
CA TRP A 145 20.43 -2.66 0.44
C TRP A 145 21.03 -2.93 1.83
N TYR A 146 20.60 -4.01 2.51
CA TYR A 146 21.01 -4.31 3.89
C TYR A 146 21.59 -5.71 4.03
N THR A 147 22.54 -5.84 4.95
CA THR A 147 23.12 -7.14 5.34
C THR A 147 22.12 -8.00 6.11
N LYS A 148 22.35 -9.32 6.19
CA LYS A 148 21.43 -10.26 6.86
C LYS A 148 21.15 -9.88 8.31
N ASP A 149 22.15 -9.36 9.01
CA ASP A 149 22.04 -8.96 10.42
C ASP A 149 21.19 -7.70 10.61
N GLU A 150 21.15 -6.82 9.60
CA GLU A 150 20.37 -5.58 9.63
C GLU A 150 18.93 -5.76 9.14
N GLN A 151 18.69 -6.74 8.26
CA GLN A 151 17.40 -6.98 7.63
C GLN A 151 16.28 -7.17 8.65
N ALA A 152 16.46 -7.98 9.68
CA ALA A 152 15.41 -8.27 10.67
C ALA A 152 14.87 -6.99 11.33
N ALA A 153 15.77 -6.09 11.75
CA ALA A 153 15.39 -4.82 12.36
C ALA A 153 14.65 -3.91 11.38
N ARG A 154 15.11 -3.83 10.12
CA ARG A 154 14.48 -2.99 9.08
C ARG A 154 13.11 -3.50 8.66
N LEU A 155 12.97 -4.82 8.50
CA LEU A 155 11.69 -5.48 8.30
C LEU A 155 10.71 -5.12 9.42
N GLY A 156 11.14 -5.22 10.67
CA GLY A 156 10.34 -4.83 11.83
C GLY A 156 9.88 -3.37 11.80
N ILE A 157 10.76 -2.43 11.43
CA ILE A 157 10.43 -0.99 11.42
C ILE A 157 9.34 -0.67 10.40
N TRP A 158 9.47 -1.12 9.15
CA TRP A 158 8.43 -0.80 8.16
C TRP A 158 7.16 -1.63 8.40
N TYR A 159 7.26 -2.84 8.96
CA TYR A 159 6.10 -3.65 9.33
C TYR A 159 5.34 -3.07 10.54
N ALA A 160 6.01 -2.36 11.44
CA ALA A 160 5.35 -1.65 12.54
C ALA A 160 4.40 -0.54 12.06
N ALA A 161 4.55 -0.06 10.82
CA ALA A 161 3.64 0.93 10.23
C ALA A 161 2.19 0.44 10.15
N THR A 162 1.97 -0.88 10.12
CA THR A 162 0.65 -1.50 9.99
C THR A 162 -0.31 -1.04 11.09
N GLY A 163 0.11 -1.10 12.35
CA GLY A 163 -0.69 -0.65 13.50
C GLY A 163 -0.91 0.86 13.49
N LEU A 164 0.17 1.62 13.25
CA LEU A 164 0.12 3.08 13.24
C LEU A 164 -0.87 3.62 12.19
N PHE A 165 -0.82 3.09 10.97
CA PHE A 165 -1.71 3.53 9.90
C PHE A 165 -3.13 3.00 10.05
N SER A 166 -3.32 1.86 10.70
CA SER A 166 -4.66 1.38 11.05
C SER A 166 -5.35 2.34 12.04
N MET A 167 -4.63 2.83 13.05
CA MET A 167 -5.14 3.86 13.96
C MET A 167 -5.40 5.19 13.25
N PHE A 168 -4.44 5.63 12.42
CA PHE A 168 -4.59 6.83 11.62
C PHE A 168 -5.80 6.75 10.67
N SER A 169 -6.07 5.57 10.11
CA SER A 169 -7.23 5.34 9.25
C SER A 169 -8.54 5.65 9.95
N GLY A 170 -8.70 5.23 11.21
CA GLY A 170 -9.90 5.53 11.99
C GLY A 170 -10.12 7.04 12.17
N VAL A 171 -9.06 7.77 12.52
CA VAL A 171 -9.11 9.23 12.74
C VAL A 171 -9.43 9.97 11.45
N VAL A 172 -8.76 9.62 10.34
CA VAL A 172 -9.00 10.25 9.03
C VAL A 172 -10.42 9.96 8.57
N ASN A 173 -10.89 8.72 8.68
CA ASN A 173 -12.23 8.34 8.23
C ASN A 173 -13.33 9.00 9.07
N TYR A 174 -13.09 9.20 10.37
CA TYR A 174 -13.94 10.02 11.23
C TYR A 174 -13.95 11.50 10.79
N GLY A 175 -12.81 12.06 10.40
CA GLY A 175 -12.77 13.41 9.82
C GLY A 175 -13.58 13.51 8.52
N ILE A 176 -13.40 12.54 7.62
CA ILE A 176 -14.14 12.46 6.35
C ILE A 176 -15.64 12.27 6.59
N SER A 177 -16.06 11.59 7.65
CA SER A 177 -17.48 11.40 7.93
C SER A 177 -18.25 12.68 8.25
N HIS A 178 -17.56 13.74 8.66
CA HIS A 178 -18.14 15.06 8.91
C HIS A 178 -18.17 15.95 7.65
N SER A 179 -17.64 15.47 6.53
CA SER A 179 -17.74 16.19 5.26
C SER A 179 -19.16 16.02 4.68
N HIS A 180 -19.94 17.09 4.69
CA HIS A 180 -21.26 17.14 4.05
C HIS A 180 -21.09 17.43 2.55
N GLY A 181 -20.68 16.40 1.81
CA GLY A 181 -20.51 16.47 0.37
C GLY A 181 -21.72 15.95 -0.42
N THR A 182 -21.68 16.12 -1.75
CA THR A 182 -22.70 15.59 -2.68
C THR A 182 -22.56 14.10 -2.95
N LEU A 183 -21.38 13.51 -2.69
CA LEU A 183 -21.13 12.08 -2.84
C LEU A 183 -21.33 11.34 -1.53
N ALA A 184 -21.63 10.04 -1.60
CA ALA A 184 -21.65 9.18 -0.43
C ALA A 184 -20.28 9.20 0.28
N THR A 185 -20.31 9.25 1.61
CA THR A 185 -19.13 9.42 2.46
C THR A 185 -18.03 8.39 2.17
N TRP A 186 -18.38 7.13 1.91
CA TRP A 186 -17.41 6.09 1.57
C TRP A 186 -16.61 6.40 0.30
N LYS A 187 -17.19 7.10 -0.68
CA LYS A 187 -16.48 7.49 -1.92
C LYS A 187 -15.36 8.48 -1.62
N TYR A 188 -15.57 9.42 -0.71
CA TYR A 188 -14.52 10.34 -0.26
C TYR A 188 -13.36 9.60 0.42
N MET A 189 -13.64 8.53 1.17
CA MET A 189 -12.60 7.70 1.79
C MET A 189 -11.71 7.03 0.74
N TYR A 190 -12.28 6.47 -0.33
CA TYR A 190 -11.48 5.88 -1.42
C TYR A 190 -10.76 6.93 -2.27
N ILE A 191 -11.36 8.10 -2.49
CA ILE A 191 -10.69 9.23 -3.16
C ILE A 191 -9.45 9.63 -2.37
N PHE A 192 -9.58 9.78 -1.05
CA PHE A 192 -8.45 10.09 -0.17
C PHE A 192 -7.39 8.98 -0.22
N ALA A 193 -7.81 7.72 -0.03
CA ALA A 193 -6.92 6.56 -0.05
C ALA A 193 -6.07 6.48 -1.33
N GLY A 194 -6.74 6.48 -2.49
CA GLY A 194 -6.08 6.32 -3.77
C GLY A 194 -5.23 7.54 -4.16
N SER A 195 -5.73 8.75 -3.94
CA SER A 195 -4.99 9.98 -4.24
C SER A 195 -3.73 10.08 -3.41
N TRP A 196 -3.82 9.80 -2.11
CA TRP A 196 -2.67 9.86 -1.22
C TRP A 196 -1.62 8.81 -1.58
N THR A 197 -2.02 7.59 -1.93
CA THR A 197 -1.11 6.54 -2.40
C THR A 197 -0.38 6.93 -3.69
N MET A 198 -1.08 7.50 -4.66
CA MET A 198 -0.46 7.96 -5.92
C MET A 198 0.50 9.14 -5.70
N LEU A 199 0.10 10.12 -4.87
CA LEU A 199 0.95 11.25 -4.51
C LEU A 199 2.21 10.79 -3.78
N TRP A 200 2.07 9.86 -2.83
CA TRP A 200 3.19 9.28 -2.11
C TRP A 200 4.15 8.54 -3.05
N CYS A 201 3.61 7.71 -3.95
CA CYS A 201 4.39 6.99 -4.94
C CYS A 201 5.23 7.95 -5.80
N ASN A 202 4.61 8.99 -6.36
CA ASN A 202 5.30 9.99 -7.17
C ASN A 202 6.37 10.74 -6.35
N ALA A 203 6.06 11.13 -5.11
CA ALA A 203 7.02 11.78 -4.23
C ALA A 203 8.22 10.87 -3.88
N ALA A 204 7.96 9.60 -3.59
CA ALA A 204 8.99 8.60 -3.30
C ALA A 204 9.92 8.40 -4.51
N VAL A 205 9.36 8.24 -5.72
CA VAL A 205 10.14 8.09 -6.96
C VAL A 205 11.03 9.32 -7.21
N ARG A 206 10.50 10.53 -7.02
CA ARG A 206 11.27 11.79 -7.17
C ARG A 206 12.42 11.88 -6.18
N ARG A 207 12.19 11.52 -4.91
CA ARG A 207 13.22 11.53 -3.85
C ARG A 207 14.35 10.56 -4.15
N VAL A 208 14.01 9.34 -4.60
CA VAL A 208 15.01 8.34 -4.99
C VAL A 208 15.82 8.80 -6.21
N ARG A 209 15.16 9.37 -7.23
CA ARG A 209 15.83 9.85 -8.46
C ARG A 209 16.74 11.05 -8.20
N SER A 210 16.28 12.04 -7.44
CA SER A 210 17.03 13.27 -7.13
C SER A 210 18.35 12.99 -6.41
N ARG A 211 18.35 12.05 -5.46
CA ARG A 211 19.59 11.68 -4.75
C ARG A 211 20.52 10.82 -5.59
N ALA A 212 20.01 9.97 -6.48
CA ALA A 212 20.82 9.21 -7.42
C ALA A 212 21.56 10.11 -8.43
N SER A 213 20.95 11.23 -8.88
CA SER A 213 21.63 12.20 -9.74
C SER A 213 22.71 13.00 -9.01
N LEU A 214 22.49 13.34 -7.73
CA LEU A 214 23.47 14.07 -6.93
C LEU A 214 24.74 13.25 -6.67
N THR A 215 24.62 11.94 -6.50
CA THR A 215 25.81 11.07 -6.31
C THR A 215 26.66 10.96 -7.58
N LYS A 216 26.03 10.99 -8.77
CA LYS A 216 26.76 11.01 -10.05
C LYS A 216 27.48 12.34 -10.30
N SER A 217 26.92 13.47 -9.87
CA SER A 217 27.51 14.80 -10.06
C SER A 217 28.70 15.11 -9.15
N ILE A 218 28.88 14.36 -8.06
CA ILE A 218 29.99 14.57 -7.09
C ILE A 218 31.15 13.60 -7.37
N GLY A 219 30.91 12.56 -8.18
CA GLY A 219 31.90 11.53 -8.53
C GLY A 219 32.47 11.63 -9.94
N GLY A 220 32.22 12.73 -10.67
CA GLY A 220 32.83 13.07 -11.95
C GLY A 220 33.52 14.41 -11.84
#